data_AF-A0A2V6M0T6-F1
#
_entry.id   AF-A0A2V6M0T6-F1
#
_cell.length_a   1.000
_cell.length_b   1.000
_cell.length_c   1.000
_cell.angle_alpha   90.00
_cell.angle_beta   90.00
_cell.angle_gamma   90.00
#
_symmetry.space_group_name_H-M   'P 1'
#
loop_
_entity.id
_entity.type
_entity.pdbx_description
1 polymer ?
#
loop_
_entity_poly.entity_id
_entity_poly.type
_entity_poly.pdbx_seq_one_letter_code
_entity_poly.pdbx_strand_id
1 'polypeptide(L)'
;MKSPNKTMKKTLAFLTLAIAIGWSQILNAKTQTSEAKPRIEVCFVLDTTGSMGGLIEGAKQKIWSIANEMISAKPTPELKLGLIGYRDRGDRRN
;
A
#
# COMPACT_ATOMS: atom_id res chain seq x y z
N MET A 1 -50.36 -35.91 31.66
CA MET A 1 -49.28 -35.01 31.20
C MET A 1 -48.38 -35.81 30.25
N LYS A 2 -48.50 -35.60 28.93
CA LYS A 2 -47.93 -36.49 27.89
C LYS A 2 -46.44 -36.15 27.66
N SER A 3 -45.55 -37.09 27.97
CA SER A 3 -44.10 -36.94 27.82
C SER A 3 -43.70 -36.65 26.37
N PRO A 4 -42.85 -35.64 26.10
CA PRO A 4 -42.46 -35.28 24.74
C PRO A 4 -41.59 -36.36 24.10
N ASN A 5 -42.04 -36.81 22.93
CA ASN A 5 -41.54 -37.96 22.20
C ASN A 5 -40.06 -37.78 21.79
N LYS A 6 -39.23 -38.82 22.01
CA LYS A 6 -37.76 -38.81 21.81
C LYS A 6 -37.35 -38.43 20.38
N THR A 7 -38.22 -38.70 19.42
CA THR A 7 -38.08 -38.37 18.00
C THR A 7 -38.09 -36.86 17.74
N MET A 8 -38.92 -36.10 18.47
CA MET A 8 -39.08 -34.64 18.28
C MET A 8 -37.90 -33.84 18.86
N LYS A 9 -37.25 -34.37 19.90
CA LYS A 9 -36.04 -33.78 20.49
C LYS A 9 -34.82 -33.95 19.57
N LYS A 10 -34.76 -35.05 18.81
CA LYS A 10 -33.68 -35.29 17.83
C LYS A 10 -33.80 -34.38 16.62
N THR A 11 -34.99 -34.19 16.06
CA THR A 11 -35.20 -33.25 14.94
C THR A 11 -34.87 -31.80 15.31
N LEU A 12 -35.18 -31.38 16.54
CA LEU A 12 -34.83 -30.04 17.02
C LEU A 12 -33.30 -29.86 17.21
N ALA A 13 -32.60 -30.92 17.65
CA ALA A 13 -31.14 -30.90 17.79
C ALA A 13 -30.38 -30.90 16.45
N PHE A 14 -30.94 -31.50 15.40
CA PHE A 14 -30.33 -31.44 14.05
C PHE A 14 -30.54 -30.08 13.37
N LEU A 15 -31.67 -29.41 13.63
CA LEU A 15 -31.97 -28.11 13.04
C LEU A 15 -31.07 -26.98 13.61
N THR A 16 -30.72 -27.05 14.90
CA THR A 16 -29.79 -26.07 15.51
C THR A 16 -28.35 -26.24 15.02
N LEU A 17 -27.92 -27.46 14.73
CA LEU A 17 -26.57 -27.74 14.21
C LEU A 17 -26.41 -27.21 12.77
N ALA A 18 -27.44 -27.31 11.93
CA ALA A 18 -27.42 -26.76 10.57
C ALA A 18 -27.32 -25.22 10.55
N ILE A 19 -27.96 -24.54 11.50
CA ILE A 19 -27.88 -23.07 11.65
C ILE A 19 -26.48 -22.66 12.12
N ALA A 20 -25.88 -23.41 13.06
CA ALA A 20 -24.52 -23.14 13.54
C ALA A 20 -23.46 -23.31 12.43
N ILE A 21 -23.61 -24.32 11.57
CA ILE A 21 -22.72 -24.53 10.42
C ILE A 21 -22.91 -23.41 9.38
N GLY A 22 -24.15 -23.00 9.09
CA GLY A 22 -24.43 -21.90 8.15
C GLY A 22 -23.84 -20.55 8.57
N TRP A 23 -23.78 -20.26 9.88
CA TRP A 23 -23.18 -19.02 10.40
C TRP A 23 -21.65 -18.99 10.28
N SER A 24 -20.99 -20.15 10.34
CA SER A 24 -19.52 -20.24 10.20
C SER A 24 -19.01 -19.84 8.81
N GLN A 25 -19.84 -19.99 7.78
CA GLN A 25 -19.48 -19.69 6.39
C GLN A 25 -19.60 -18.19 6.07
N ILE A 26 -20.50 -17.48 6.76
CA ILE A 26 -20.73 -16.04 6.55
C ILE A 26 -19.60 -15.21 7.20
N LEU A 27 -19.03 -15.65 8.32
CA LEU A 27 -17.93 -14.96 9.00
C LEU A 27 -16.56 -15.10 8.30
N ASN A 28 -16.39 -16.12 7.46
CA ASN A 28 -15.14 -16.36 6.73
C ASN A 28 -15.09 -15.67 5.35
N ALA A 29 -16.16 -15.02 4.92
CA ALA A 29 -16.20 -14.25 3.67
C ALA A 29 -15.56 -12.86 3.80
N LYS A 30 -14.48 -12.72 4.59
CA LYS A 30 -13.63 -11.53 4.53
C LYS A 30 -12.76 -11.67 3.29
N THR A 31 -13.33 -11.29 2.16
CA THR A 31 -12.67 -11.17 0.86
C THR A 31 -11.35 -10.42 1.08
N GLN A 32 -10.23 -11.14 0.93
CA GLN A 32 -8.91 -10.55 0.83
C GLN A 32 -8.84 -9.81 -0.51
N THR A 33 -9.44 -8.63 -0.60
CA THR A 33 -9.01 -7.64 -1.56
C THR A 33 -7.62 -7.20 -1.12
N SER A 34 -6.60 -7.82 -1.71
CA SER A 34 -5.26 -7.26 -1.74
C SER A 34 -5.37 -5.84 -2.31
N GLU A 35 -5.50 -4.83 -1.46
CA GLU A 35 -5.38 -3.44 -1.88
C GLU A 35 -4.01 -3.30 -2.54
N ALA A 36 -4.01 -3.10 -3.86
CA ALA A 36 -2.79 -2.93 -4.61
C ALA A 36 -2.05 -1.73 -4.02
N LYS A 37 -0.79 -1.94 -3.61
CA LYS A 37 0.04 -0.86 -3.07
C LYS A 37 0.06 0.31 -4.08
N PRO A 38 -0.15 1.55 -3.65
CA PRO A 38 -0.04 2.70 -4.54
C PRO A 38 1.33 2.71 -5.21
N ARG A 39 1.38 2.96 -6.52
CA ARG A 39 2.64 3.05 -7.27
C ARG A 39 2.95 4.51 -7.57
N ILE A 40 4.19 4.92 -7.33
CA ILE A 40 4.65 6.28 -7.56
C ILE A 40 5.94 6.22 -8.37
N GLU A 41 6.01 6.97 -9.47
CA GLU A 41 7.21 7.08 -10.31
C GLU A 41 7.58 8.57 -10.46
N VAL A 42 8.79 8.93 -10.05
CA VAL A 42 9.28 10.33 -10.07
C VAL A 42 10.62 10.42 -10.76
N CYS A 43 10.76 11.35 -11.69
CA CYS A 43 12.03 11.70 -12.30
C CYS A 43 12.46 13.11 -11.86
N PHE A 44 13.60 13.21 -11.19
CA PHE A 44 14.23 14.48 -10.88
C PHE A 44 15.12 14.91 -12.04
N VAL A 45 14.87 16.09 -12.62
CA VAL A 45 15.71 16.67 -13.66
C VAL A 45 16.49 17.82 -13.03
N LEU A 46 17.79 17.62 -12.83
CA LEU A 46 18.68 18.51 -12.10
C LEU A 46 19.51 19.36 -13.07
N ASP A 47 19.37 20.68 -12.97
CA ASP A 47 20.29 21.62 -13.60
C ASP A 47 21.66 21.55 -12.91
N THR A 48 22.69 21.25 -13.68
CA THR A 48 24.07 21.18 -13.21
C THR A 48 24.94 22.26 -13.83
N THR A 49 24.35 23.37 -14.31
CA THR A 49 25.09 24.51 -14.85
C THR A 49 26.00 25.19 -13.83
N GLY A 50 26.97 25.97 -14.29
CA GLY A 50 28.00 26.60 -13.45
C GLY A 50 27.45 27.44 -12.29
N SER A 51 26.36 28.18 -12.52
CA SER A 51 25.67 28.98 -11.49
C SER A 51 25.08 28.14 -10.36
N MET A 52 24.71 26.89 -10.64
CA MET A 52 24.13 25.96 -9.67
C MET A 52 25.18 25.27 -8.78
N GLY A 53 26.49 25.48 -9.03
CA GLY A 53 27.58 24.79 -8.35
C GLY A 53 27.50 24.82 -6.81
N GLY A 54 27.16 25.96 -6.22
CA GLY A 54 26.98 26.10 -4.76
C GLY A 54 25.67 25.54 -4.21
N LEU A 55 24.72 25.20 -5.08
CA LEU A 55 23.36 24.76 -4.74
C LEU A 55 23.16 23.25 -4.96
N ILE A 56 24.06 22.58 -5.69
CA ILE A 56 23.95 21.13 -5.97
C ILE A 56 23.85 20.30 -4.69
N GLU A 57 24.62 20.65 -3.65
CA GLU A 57 24.54 19.92 -2.37
C GLU A 57 23.18 20.10 -1.70
N GLY A 58 22.62 21.32 -1.71
CA GLY A 58 21.26 21.58 -1.23
C GLY A 58 20.20 20.83 -2.06
N ALA A 59 20.39 20.77 -3.38
CA ALA A 59 19.48 20.03 -4.27
C ALA A 59 19.48 18.53 -3.96
N LYS A 60 20.65 17.92 -3.72
CA LYS A 60 20.75 16.51 -3.31
C LYS A 60 20.01 16.24 -2.00
N GLN A 61 20.23 17.07 -0.99
CA GLN A 61 19.55 16.97 0.30
C GLN A 61 18.03 17.09 0.15
N LYS A 62 17.57 18.00 -0.71
CA LYS A 62 16.14 18.20 -0.97
C LYS A 62 15.52 17.02 -1.71
N ILE A 63 16.17 16.50 -2.75
CA ILE A 63 15.75 15.28 -3.47
C ILE A 63 15.62 14.11 -2.49
N TRP A 64 16.63 13.92 -1.63
CA TRP A 64 16.60 12.90 -0.59
C TRP A 64 15.43 13.07 0.39
N SER A 65 15.19 14.30 0.85
CA SER A 65 14.05 14.61 1.73
C SER A 65 12.71 14.27 1.07
N ILE A 66 12.51 14.64 -0.20
CA ILE A 66 11.27 14.36 -0.94
C ILE A 66 11.08 12.85 -1.12
N ALA A 67 12.14 12.12 -1.46
CA ALA A 67 12.09 10.66 -1.59
C ALA A 67 11.66 9.97 -0.28
N ASN A 68 12.21 10.39 0.86
CA ASN A 68 11.85 9.84 2.17
C ASN A 68 10.41 10.18 2.55
N GLU A 69 9.96 11.40 2.27
CA GLU A 69 8.57 11.80 2.50
C GLU A 69 7.60 10.92 1.70
N MET A 70 7.90 10.66 0.42
CA MET A 70 7.08 9.77 -0.43
C MET A 70 7.02 8.33 0.08
N ILE A 71 8.13 7.76 0.56
CA ILE A 71 8.16 6.39 1.12
C ILE A 71 7.41 6.30 2.45
N SER A 72 7.35 7.40 3.21
CA SER A 72 6.68 7.44 4.52
C SER A 72 5.15 7.42 4.45
N ALA A 73 4.56 7.66 3.27
CA ALA A 73 3.12 7.67 3.06
C ALA A 73 2.49 6.30 3.38
N LYS A 74 1.23 6.30 3.84
CA LYS A 74 0.47 5.08 4.15
C LYS A 74 -0.80 5.01 3.29
N PRO A 75 -1.11 3.85 2.66
CA PRO A 75 -0.29 2.63 2.62
C PRO A 75 1.06 2.86 1.91
N THR A 76 2.11 2.16 2.36
CA THR A 76 3.47 2.35 1.83
C THR A 76 3.51 2.10 0.33
N PRO A 77 3.87 3.12 -0.48
CA PRO A 77 3.83 2.99 -1.92
C PRO A 77 5.01 2.17 -2.45
N GLU A 78 4.84 1.60 -3.64
CA GLU A 78 5.94 1.14 -4.48
C GLU A 78 6.52 2.36 -5.22
N LEU A 79 7.67 2.85 -4.77
CA LEU A 79 8.32 4.05 -5.32
C LEU A 79 9.44 3.68 -6.31
N LYS A 80 9.42 4.29 -7.50
CA LYS A 80 10.54 4.28 -8.46
C LYS A 80 11.04 5.69 -8.70
N LEU A 81 12.35 5.86 -8.67
CA LEU A 81 13.01 7.15 -8.83
C LEU A 81 13.97 7.15 -10.02
N GLY A 82 13.92 8.20 -10.82
CA GLY A 82 14.91 8.54 -11.83
C GLY A 82 15.59 9.87 -11.48
N LEU A 83 16.86 10.02 -11.87
CA LEU A 83 17.60 11.27 -11.75
C LEU A 83 18.30 11.54 -13.08
N ILE A 84 18.08 12.72 -13.64
CA ILE A 84 18.69 13.18 -14.88
C ILE A 84 19.39 14.50 -14.57
N GLY A 85 20.71 14.52 -14.62
CA GLY A 85 21.47 15.77 -14.64
C GLY A 85 21.53 16.31 -16.07
N TYR A 86 21.23 17.59 -16.26
CA TYR A 86 21.46 18.27 -17.53
C TYR A 86 22.43 19.44 -17.35
N ARG A 87 23.12 19.78 -18.44
CA ARG A 87 24.07 20.89 -18.51
C ARG A 87 24.11 21.42 -19.94
N ASP A 88 24.33 22.72 -20.06
CA ASP A 88 24.50 23.35 -21.36
C ASP A 88 25.85 23.02 -22.00
N ARG A 89 25.84 22.88 -23.33
CA ARG A 89 27.07 22.70 -24.11
C ARG A 89 27.92 23.96 -24.05
N GLY A 90 29.17 23.82 -23.61
CA GLY A 90 30.11 24.93 -23.50
C GLY A 90 30.08 25.67 -22.16
N ASP A 91 29.18 25.28 -21.24
CA ASP A 91 29.23 25.76 -19.87
C ASP A 91 30.51 25.21 -19.19
N ARG A 92 31.49 26.09 -18.94
CA ARG A 92 32.77 25.77 -18.29
C ARG A 92 32.72 26.20 -16.83
N ARG A 93 33.30 25.39 -15.93
CA ARG A 93 33.67 25.85 -14.57
C ARG A 93 34.62 27.04 -14.71
N ASN A 94 34.27 28.17 -14.11
CA ASN A 94 35.25 29.14 -13.64
C ASN A 94 35.90 28.59 -12.37
#